data_AF-A0A0D7ASQ1-F1
#
_entry.id   AF-A0A0D7ASQ1-F1
#
_cell.length_a   1.000
_cell.length_b   1.000
_cell.length_c   1.000
_cell.angle_alpha   90.00
_cell.angle_beta   90.00
_cell.angle_gamma   90.00
#
_symmetry.space_group_name_H-M   'P 1'
#
loop_
_entity.id
_entity.type
_entity.pdbx_description
1 polymer ?
#
loop_
_entity_poly.entity_id
_entity_poly.type
_entity_poly.pdbx_seq_one_letter_code
_entity_poly.pdbx_strand_id
1 'polypeptide(L)'
;LGDIMASTLADFKNDEGKKATGKSRFYRIVITKAVYLIWPARCHRVILDDETGEVAEPYLPEELRNTFRKHFNKCIKLDIALSGNKHYKRRQKTVLVLAIWTRVVEGENLLVEDWSSESEVY
;
A
#
# COMPACT_ATOMS: atom_id res chain seq x y z
N LEU A 1 -8.14 -16.32 -2.22
CA LEU A 1 -9.41 -15.56 -2.14
C LEU A 1 -9.86 -15.33 -0.70
N GLY A 2 -9.80 -16.36 0.16
CA GLY A 2 -10.15 -16.26 1.58
C GLY A 2 -9.43 -15.12 2.32
N ASP A 3 -8.13 -14.97 2.12
CA ASP A 3 -7.35 -13.89 2.76
C ASP A 3 -7.77 -12.49 2.33
N ILE A 4 -8.30 -12.34 1.11
CA ILE A 4 -8.77 -11.05 0.58
C ILE A 4 -10.05 -10.64 1.30
N MET A 5 -11.01 -11.57 1.35
CA MET A 5 -12.30 -11.35 2.02
C MET A 5 -12.10 -11.18 3.53
N ALA A 6 -11.19 -11.96 4.13
CA ALA A 6 -10.86 -11.88 5.55
C ALA A 6 -9.94 -10.71 5.90
N SER A 7 -9.27 -10.07 4.93
CA SER A 7 -8.33 -8.99 5.22
C SER A 7 -8.99 -7.83 5.97
N THR A 8 -10.24 -7.52 5.65
CA THR A 8 -11.04 -6.49 6.33
C THR A 8 -11.42 -6.86 7.77
N LEU A 9 -11.29 -8.13 8.15
CA LEU A 9 -11.53 -8.64 9.49
C LEU A 9 -10.23 -8.90 10.26
N ALA A 10 -9.07 -8.87 9.59
CA ALA A 10 -7.78 -9.05 10.23
C ALA A 10 -7.57 -7.99 11.33
N ASP A 11 -7.31 -8.47 12.54
CA ASP A 11 -7.03 -7.66 13.72
C ASP A 11 -5.80 -8.23 14.45
N PHE A 12 -4.67 -7.56 14.25
CA PHE A 12 -3.42 -7.92 14.92
C PHE A 12 -3.37 -7.27 16.29
N LYS A 13 -2.82 -8.00 17.26
CA LYS A 13 -2.57 -7.49 18.62
C LYS A 13 -1.08 -7.25 18.81
N ASN A 14 -0.73 -6.31 19.69
CA ASN A 14 0.64 -6.15 20.17
C ASN A 14 0.94 -7.16 21.30
N ASP A 15 2.18 -7.18 21.79
CA ASP A 15 2.62 -8.10 22.84
C ASP A 15 1.88 -7.89 24.18
N GLU A 16 1.26 -6.72 24.36
CA GLU A 16 0.39 -6.38 25.50
C GLU A 16 -1.08 -6.77 25.28
N GLY A 17 -1.44 -7.41 24.16
CA GLY A 17 -2.80 -7.80 23.82
C GLY A 17 -3.73 -6.67 23.32
N LYS A 18 -3.23 -5.43 23.20
CA LYS A 18 -3.96 -4.28 22.62
C LYS A 18 -3.97 -4.37 21.10
N LYS A 19 -5.00 -3.80 20.46
CA LYS A 19 -5.12 -3.76 19.00
C LYS A 19 -4.00 -2.95 18.37
N ALA A 20 -3.26 -3.57 17.46
CA ALA A 20 -2.21 -2.94 16.66
C ALA A 20 -2.82 -2.38 15.37
N THR A 21 -3.64 -1.32 15.51
CA THR A 21 -4.42 -0.72 14.41
C THR A 21 -3.59 -0.40 13.16
N GLY A 22 -2.35 0.07 13.34
CA GLY A 22 -1.42 0.34 12.24
C GLY A 22 -1.09 -0.92 11.44
N LYS A 23 -0.71 -2.02 12.11
CA LYS A 23 -0.40 -3.32 11.47
C LYS A 23 -1.62 -3.92 10.77
N SER A 24 -2.80 -3.88 11.40
CA SER A 24 -4.05 -4.36 10.81
C SER A 24 -4.42 -3.61 9.54
N ARG A 25 -4.26 -2.28 9.55
CA ARG A 25 -4.55 -1.45 8.38
C ARG A 25 -3.49 -1.61 7.30
N PHE A 26 -2.22 -1.72 7.66
CA PHE A 26 -1.14 -2.01 6.73
C PHE A 26 -1.38 -3.34 5.99
N TYR A 27 -1.70 -4.41 6.72
CA TYR A 27 -2.03 -5.71 6.14
C TYR A 27 -3.16 -5.62 5.10
N ARG A 28 -4.24 -4.88 5.42
CA ARG A 28 -5.35 -4.64 4.47
C ARG A 28 -4.89 -3.95 3.20
N ILE A 29 -4.05 -2.92 3.32
CA ILE A 29 -3.49 -2.20 2.18
C ILE A 29 -2.67 -3.17 1.32
N VAL A 30 -1.77 -3.95 1.94
CA VAL A 30 -0.91 -4.90 1.23
C VAL A 30 -1.72 -5.94 0.47
N ILE A 31 -2.65 -6.61 1.14
CA ILE A 31 -3.47 -7.64 0.50
C ILE A 31 -4.28 -7.05 -0.65
N THR A 32 -4.92 -5.89 -0.45
CA THR A 32 -5.72 -5.25 -1.51
C THR A 32 -4.86 -4.88 -2.72
N LYS A 33 -3.65 -4.34 -2.50
CA LYS A 33 -2.73 -4.00 -3.59
C LYS A 33 -2.17 -5.22 -4.30
N ALA A 34 -1.85 -6.28 -3.56
CA ALA A 34 -1.38 -7.54 -4.15
C ALA A 34 -2.44 -8.14 -5.07
N VAL A 35 -3.70 -8.15 -4.64
CA VAL A 35 -4.82 -8.64 -5.46
C VAL A 35 -5.03 -7.80 -6.71
N TYR A 36 -5.03 -6.48 -6.55
CA TYR A 36 -5.13 -5.55 -7.67
C TYR A 36 -4.02 -5.76 -8.71
N LEU A 37 -2.86 -6.25 -8.30
CA LEU A 37 -1.73 -6.52 -9.19
C LEU A 37 -1.79 -7.93 -9.81
N ILE A 38 -2.15 -8.93 -9.01
CA ILE A 38 -2.27 -10.33 -9.45
C ILE A 38 -3.38 -10.47 -10.49
N TRP A 39 -4.50 -9.75 -10.31
CA TRP A 39 -5.64 -9.86 -11.21
C TRP A 39 -5.28 -9.49 -12.68
N PRO A 40 -4.76 -8.28 -12.98
CA PRO A 40 -4.30 -7.92 -14.33
C PRO A 40 -3.21 -8.85 -14.86
N ALA A 41 -2.28 -9.28 -14.01
CA ALA A 41 -1.22 -10.20 -14.42
C ALA A 41 -1.76 -11.58 -14.84
N ARG A 42 -2.84 -12.05 -14.20
CA ARG A 42 -3.55 -13.26 -14.63
C ARG A 42 -4.36 -13.03 -15.89
N CYS A 43 -5.02 -11.88 -16.00
CA CYS A 43 -5.78 -11.50 -17.19
C CYS A 43 -4.88 -11.43 -18.44
N HIS A 44 -3.68 -10.83 -18.35
CA HIS A 44 -2.73 -10.78 -19.47
C HIS A 44 -2.34 -12.16 -20.01
N ARG A 45 -2.35 -13.20 -19.15
CA ARG A 45 -2.02 -14.58 -19.54
C ARG A 45 -3.15 -15.34 -20.21
N VAL A 46 -4.38 -14.81 -20.22
CA VAL A 46 -5.57 -15.58 -20.62
C VAL A 46 -6.46 -14.80 -21.59
N ILE A 47 -6.53 -13.49 -21.45
CA ILE A 47 -7.34 -12.62 -22.29
C ILE A 47 -6.53 -12.32 -23.57
N LEU A 48 -7.17 -12.52 -24.72
CA LEU A 48 -6.62 -12.13 -26.01
C LEU A 48 -6.64 -10.61 -26.12
N ASP A 49 -5.56 -10.04 -26.61
CA ASP A 49 -5.48 -8.64 -26.97
C ASP A 49 -6.37 -8.37 -28.19
N ASP A 50 -7.22 -7.36 -28.10
CA ASP A 50 -8.26 -7.07 -29.09
C ASP A 50 -7.68 -6.61 -30.44
N GLU A 51 -6.44 -6.11 -30.48
CA GLU A 51 -5.78 -5.61 -31.68
C GLU A 51 -5.00 -6.72 -32.41
N THR A 52 -4.32 -7.58 -31.65
CA THR A 52 -3.45 -8.63 -32.19
C THR A 52 -4.13 -10.00 -32.27
N GLY A 53 -5.18 -10.23 -31.48
CA GLY A 53 -5.86 -11.52 -31.38
C GLY A 53 -5.03 -12.59 -30.66
N GLU A 54 -3.91 -12.20 -30.04
CA GLU A 54 -2.98 -13.09 -29.32
C GLU A 54 -3.02 -12.82 -27.81
N VAL A 55 -2.57 -13.79 -27.02
CA VAL A 55 -2.41 -13.59 -25.57
C VAL A 55 -1.18 -12.72 -25.35
N ALA A 56 -1.33 -11.66 -24.54
CA ALA A 56 -0.22 -10.78 -24.23
C ALA A 56 0.92 -11.52 -23.51
N GLU A 57 2.15 -11.06 -23.73
CA GLU A 57 3.31 -11.61 -23.05
C GLU A 57 3.17 -11.48 -21.52
N PRO A 58 3.55 -12.51 -20.74
CA PRO A 58 3.49 -12.44 -19.29
C PRO A 58 4.38 -11.32 -18.74
N TYR A 59 3.89 -10.59 -17.74
CA TYR A 59 4.72 -9.62 -17.02
C TYR A 59 6.02 -10.23 -16.52
N LEU A 60 7.11 -9.48 -16.74
CA LEU A 60 8.38 -9.80 -16.10
C LEU A 60 8.28 -9.58 -14.59
N PRO A 61 8.96 -10.39 -13.76
CA PRO A 61 8.95 -10.22 -12.30
C PRO A 61 9.34 -8.82 -11.84
N GLU A 62 10.23 -8.15 -12.58
CA GLU A 62 10.67 -6.79 -12.31
C GLU A 62 9.59 -5.73 -12.61
N GLU A 63 8.85 -5.88 -13.70
CA GLU A 63 7.73 -4.98 -14.03
C GLU A 63 6.64 -5.06 -12.97
N LEU A 64 6.37 -6.28 -12.50
CA LEU A 64 5.41 -6.54 -11.44
C LEU A 64 5.86 -5.88 -10.13
N ARG A 65 7.15 -6.03 -9.76
CA ARG A 65 7.75 -5.39 -8.58
C ARG A 65 7.73 -3.86 -8.66
N ASN A 66 8.10 -3.29 -9.81
CA ASN A 66 8.12 -1.85 -10.02
C ASN A 66 6.70 -1.27 -9.99
N THR A 67 5.74 -1.96 -10.58
CA THR A 67 4.33 -1.58 -10.54
C THR A 67 3.80 -1.63 -9.11
N PHE A 68 4.15 -2.67 -8.35
CA PHE A 68 3.79 -2.78 -6.94
C PHE A 68 4.36 -1.60 -6.13
N ARG A 69 5.66 -1.30 -6.26
CA ARG A 69 6.31 -0.14 -5.62
C ARG A 69 5.61 1.18 -5.97
N LYS A 70 5.30 1.42 -7.25
CA LYS A 70 4.57 2.62 -7.70
C LYS A 70 3.20 2.76 -7.01
N HIS A 71 2.46 1.67 -6.84
CA HIS A 71 1.16 1.69 -6.17
C HIS A 71 1.27 2.01 -4.67
N PHE A 72 2.28 1.46 -4.00
CA PHE A 72 2.57 1.76 -2.59
C PHE A 72 2.97 3.23 -2.40
N ASN A 73 3.89 3.73 -3.22
CA ASN A 73 4.31 5.13 -3.17
C ASN A 73 3.11 6.08 -3.38
N LYS A 74 2.19 5.75 -4.30
CA LYS A 74 0.95 6.53 -4.48
C LYS A 74 0.05 6.50 -3.24
N CYS A 75 -0.10 5.34 -2.59
CA CYS A 75 -0.86 5.22 -1.34
C CYS A 75 -0.25 6.03 -0.21
N ILE A 76 1.06 5.94 -0.03
CA ILE A 76 1.80 6.75 0.94
C ILE A 76 1.51 8.22 0.67
N LYS A 77 1.81 8.74 -0.54
CA LYS A 77 1.57 10.15 -0.90
C LYS A 77 0.13 10.61 -0.62
N LEU A 78 -0.88 9.78 -0.88
CA LEU A 78 -2.28 10.09 -0.58
C LEU A 78 -2.55 10.14 0.93
N ASP A 79 -2.07 9.16 1.69
CA ASP A 79 -2.22 9.13 3.15
C ASP A 79 -1.52 10.36 3.79
N ILE A 80 -0.35 10.71 3.28
CA ILE A 80 0.42 11.92 3.64
C ILE A 80 -0.40 13.18 3.41
N ALA A 81 -0.89 13.39 2.18
CA ALA A 81 -1.64 14.58 1.80
C ALA A 81 -2.95 14.72 2.60
N LEU A 82 -3.63 13.61 2.88
CA LEU A 82 -4.87 13.58 3.66
C LEU A 82 -4.64 13.79 5.16
N SER A 83 -3.41 13.61 5.64
CA SER A 83 -3.01 13.84 7.03
C SER A 83 -2.77 15.31 7.34
N GLY A 84 -2.19 16.07 6.38
CA GLY A 84 -1.85 17.50 6.55
C GLY A 84 -3.03 18.48 6.45
N ASN A 85 -4.23 18.02 6.10
CA ASN A 85 -5.36 18.90 5.81
C ASN A 85 -5.91 19.62 7.06
N LYS A 86 -5.93 20.97 7.01
CA LYS A 86 -6.31 21.92 8.08
C LYS A 86 -7.74 21.73 8.61
N HIS A 87 -8.61 21.06 7.85
CA HIS A 87 -10.02 20.90 8.19
C HIS A 87 -10.35 19.74 9.15
N TYR A 88 -9.37 18.91 9.53
CA TYR A 88 -9.59 17.78 10.45
C TYR A 88 -8.50 17.72 11.53
N LYS A 89 -8.72 16.97 12.62
CA LYS A 89 -7.78 16.78 13.75
C LYS A 89 -6.41 16.23 13.27
N ARG A 90 -5.54 17.12 12.75
CA ARG A 90 -4.27 16.85 12.06
C ARG A 90 -3.38 15.84 12.79
N ARG A 91 -3.23 16.02 14.11
CA ARG A 91 -2.38 15.19 14.96
C ARG A 91 -2.78 13.70 14.99
N GLN A 92 -4.07 13.38 14.97
CA GLN A 92 -4.54 11.98 15.04
C GLN A 92 -4.30 11.23 13.72
N LYS A 93 -4.37 11.93 12.59
CA LYS A 93 -4.09 11.34 11.27
C LYS A 93 -2.59 11.10 11.09
N THR A 94 -1.74 12.03 11.51
CA THR A 94 -0.29 11.87 11.35
C THR A 94 0.24 10.69 12.17
N VAL A 95 -0.24 10.52 13.41
CA VAL A 95 0.09 9.35 14.25
C VAL A 95 -0.34 8.04 13.60
N LEU A 96 -1.51 8.03 12.93
CA LEU A 96 -2.01 6.85 12.25
C LEU A 96 -1.22 6.52 10.98
N VAL A 97 -0.86 7.51 10.17
CA VAL A 97 -0.04 7.32 8.97
C VAL A 97 1.34 6.80 9.35
N LEU A 98 1.97 7.39 10.37
CA LEU A 98 3.20 6.86 10.96
C LEU A 98 3.00 5.40 11.42
N ALA A 99 2.00 5.11 12.24
CA ALA A 99 1.75 3.75 12.73
C ALA A 99 1.52 2.69 11.62
N ILE A 100 1.06 3.09 10.43
CA ILE A 100 0.85 2.20 9.28
C ILE A 100 2.16 1.97 8.50
N TRP A 101 2.95 3.03 8.31
CA TRP A 101 4.07 3.04 7.36
C TRP A 101 5.46 2.96 8.02
N THR A 102 5.56 3.21 9.33
CA THR A 102 6.77 2.95 10.12
C THR A 102 7.14 1.47 9.97
N ARG A 103 8.40 1.20 9.61
CA ARG A 103 9.06 -0.07 9.24
C ARG A 103 8.95 -0.52 7.79
N VAL A 104 8.26 0.24 6.94
CA VAL A 104 8.04 -0.12 5.52
C VAL A 104 8.74 0.86 4.57
N VAL A 105 8.91 2.11 4.99
CA VAL A 105 9.66 3.12 4.23
C VAL A 105 11.16 2.88 4.43
N GLU A 106 11.90 2.63 3.33
CA GLU A 106 13.37 2.61 3.35
C GLU A 106 13.89 3.98 3.80
N GLY A 107 14.80 4.01 4.78
CA GLY A 107 15.36 5.27 5.30
C GLY A 107 14.64 5.86 6.52
N GLU A 108 14.15 5.03 7.44
CA GLU A 108 13.55 5.49 8.73
C GLU A 108 14.42 6.52 9.48
N ASN A 109 15.74 6.45 9.33
CA ASN A 109 16.69 7.37 9.97
C ASN A 109 16.82 8.74 9.29
N LEU A 110 16.25 8.92 8.09
CA LEU A 110 16.15 10.20 7.38
C LEU A 110 14.79 10.89 7.62
N LEU A 111 13.86 10.23 8.31
CA LEU A 111 12.54 10.75 8.62
C LEU A 111 12.64 11.69 9.84
N VAL A 112 13.09 12.92 9.60
CA VAL A 112 12.98 14.01 10.58
C VAL A 112 11.51 14.19 10.98
N GLU A 113 11.27 14.52 12.25
CA GLU A 113 9.99 14.53 13.00
C GLU A 113 8.75 15.20 12.35
N ASP A 114 8.85 15.83 11.18
CA ASP A 114 7.69 16.38 10.45
C ASP A 114 7.90 16.29 8.92
N TRP A 115 7.44 15.21 8.31
CA TRP A 115 7.52 14.93 6.87
C TRP A 115 6.37 15.53 6.05
N SER A 116 5.53 16.39 6.64
CA SER A 116 4.32 16.89 5.96
C SER A 116 4.58 17.89 4.81
N SER A 117 5.84 18.23 4.53
CA SER A 117 6.24 19.24 3.54
C SER A 117 7.16 18.75 2.41
N GLU A 118 7.75 17.56 2.47
CA GLU A 118 8.71 17.14 1.44
C GLU A 118 8.09 16.21 0.39
N SER A 119 8.14 16.72 -0.83
CA SER A 119 7.35 16.26 -1.98
C SER A 119 8.13 15.28 -2.85
N GLU A 120 9.02 14.44 -2.32
CA GLU A 120 9.68 13.40 -3.12
C GLU A 120 10.33 12.35 -2.21
N VAL A 121 9.80 11.12 -2.23
CA VAL A 121 10.43 9.97 -1.58
C VAL A 121 10.56 8.86 -2.64
N TYR A 122 11.81 8.41 -2.83
CA TYR A 122 12.29 7.48 -3.86
C TYR A 122 11.93 6.01 -3.56
#